data_AF-A0A9D6EJT4-F1
#
_entry.id   AF-A0A9D6EJT4-F1
#
_cell.length_a   1.000
_cell.length_b   1.000
_cell.length_c   1.000
_cell.angle_alpha   90.00
_cell.angle_beta   90.00
_cell.angle_gamma   90.00
#
_symmetry.space_group_name_H-M   'P 1'
#
loop_
_entity.id
_entity.type
_entity.pdbx_description
1 polymer ?
#
loop_
_entity_poly.entity_id
_entity_poly.type
_entity_poly.pdbx_seq_one_letter_code
_entity_poly.pdbx_strand_id
1 'polypeptide(L)'
;MRAKADPITMQVLRYALEQVADEMGYTLVRTSRSTIIKEIMDITCAVFDAQGRTIAQAHHAPMLLTGFEITMREVIRRFPPERLRDGDVIASNDPYLGGQHVMDLQLFAPVFHRRELVGWVGAIAHQQDMGGAAPGGVAGGMTEIYMEGLRLPMVKLYKAGREDAELFSLIATNIRIPDKTLGDIRAQASSCFVGVRRLKEIVAKYGVDVFGKCTAMLLDYSESRIREALRRLPDGRWSGEDWIDNDGVTDQPIRIQVNIKKRGDEAEVDFEGTAEQVRGNINCPVATTCAAVYYALIAVTDPHCPPNSGCYRPVRIHARPGLIVNPRMPAAVAARTNTSQKIVEAMMKAFSAVVPDRVMAGSHGQISTMAFSGFHPRTGKRFVYTDIQGGGAGARPGKDGRDGQDSHLARFMNTPIEAAELEYPVRIERYEFIPDTGGAGRWRGGLALRRDIRCLIDRVTLARYGDRQEFPPFGLSGGREGVPGRFILNPGREDERRLKAKGMETLAQEDVVSMRLPGAGGYGTPWERDPELVALDVRGGKVSLETARRDYRVVVDPATLQLDPEATARLRETAPREAAG
;
A
#
# COMPACT_ATOMS: atom_id res chain seq x y z
N MET A 1 41.74 11.07 10.92
CA MET A 1 40.99 12.17 11.57
C MET A 1 39.83 11.56 12.33
N ARG A 2 39.57 11.97 13.59
CA ARG A 2 38.31 11.60 14.26
C ARG A 2 37.18 12.34 13.54
N ALA A 3 36.16 11.62 13.09
CA ALA A 3 34.97 12.24 12.50
C ALA A 3 34.33 13.21 13.51
N LYS A 4 33.74 14.30 13.03
CA LYS A 4 32.99 15.26 13.86
C LYS A 4 31.51 15.16 13.51
N ALA A 5 30.64 15.42 14.48
CA ALA A 5 29.22 15.55 14.21
C ALA A 5 28.95 16.92 13.57
N ASP A 6 28.78 16.93 12.26
CA ASP A 6 28.50 18.12 11.44
C ASP A 6 27.52 17.77 10.31
N PRO A 7 26.94 18.76 9.61
CA PRO A 7 25.95 18.51 8.56
C PRO A 7 26.45 17.63 7.40
N ILE A 8 27.75 17.67 7.10
CA ILE A 8 28.35 16.87 6.03
C ILE A 8 28.37 15.39 6.46
N THR A 9 28.88 15.13 7.67
CA THR A 9 28.94 13.79 8.25
C THR A 9 27.55 13.21 8.46
N MET A 10 26.58 14.05 8.84
CA MET A 10 25.17 13.67 8.96
C MET A 10 24.57 13.23 7.62
N GLN A 11 24.84 13.93 6.51
CA GLN A 11 24.39 13.48 5.18
C GLN A 11 25.08 12.19 4.73
N VAL A 12 26.38 12.03 5.00
CA VAL A 12 27.09 10.77 4.71
C VAL A 12 26.49 9.61 5.49
N LEU A 13 26.18 9.81 6.77
CA LEU A 13 25.53 8.79 7.60
C LEU A 13 24.09 8.50 7.15
N ARG A 14 23.33 9.52 6.76
CA ARG A 14 21.98 9.35 6.20
C ARG A 14 21.99 8.35 5.04
N TYR A 15 22.78 8.61 4.00
CA TYR A 15 22.84 7.73 2.83
C TYR A 15 23.42 6.35 3.15
N ALA A 16 24.37 6.26 4.08
CA ALA A 16 24.86 4.97 4.56
C ALA A 16 23.77 4.15 5.27
N LEU A 17 22.89 4.78 6.04
CA LEU A 17 21.78 4.13 6.74
C LEU A 17 20.64 3.75 5.80
N GLU A 18 20.32 4.59 4.80
CA GLU A 18 19.41 4.24 3.71
C GLU A 18 19.92 3.00 2.98
N GLN A 19 21.22 2.94 2.66
CA GLN A 19 21.85 1.78 2.04
C GLN A 19 21.76 0.51 2.92
N VAL A 20 21.83 0.63 4.25
CA VAL A 20 21.63 -0.53 5.15
C VAL A 20 20.21 -1.08 4.97
N ALA A 21 19.19 -0.22 4.98
CA ALA A 21 17.82 -0.64 4.81
C ALA A 21 17.56 -1.26 3.43
N ASP A 22 18.17 -0.71 2.37
CA ASP A 22 18.06 -1.27 1.02
C ASP A 22 18.75 -2.64 0.90
N GLU A 23 19.97 -2.81 1.46
CA GLU A 23 20.67 -4.10 1.46
C GLU A 23 19.90 -5.19 2.24
N MET A 24 19.24 -4.80 3.34
CA MET A 24 18.29 -5.66 4.05
C MET A 24 17.14 -6.10 3.13
N GLY A 25 16.53 -5.16 2.40
CA GLY A 25 15.46 -5.45 1.45
C GLY A 25 15.88 -6.39 0.33
N TYR A 26 17.02 -6.11 -0.31
CA TYR A 26 17.58 -6.99 -1.35
C TYR A 26 17.85 -8.40 -0.84
N THR A 27 18.41 -8.53 0.37
CA THR A 27 18.66 -9.84 0.99
C THR A 27 17.34 -10.60 1.19
N LEU A 28 16.32 -9.92 1.70
CA LEU A 28 15.00 -10.51 1.94
C LEU A 28 14.38 -11.04 0.64
N VAL A 29 14.25 -10.20 -0.39
CA VAL A 29 13.69 -10.58 -1.69
C VAL A 29 14.45 -11.75 -2.32
N ARG A 30 15.78 -11.73 -2.28
CA ARG A 30 16.63 -12.75 -2.92
C ARG A 30 16.63 -14.10 -2.20
N THR A 31 16.30 -14.14 -0.91
CA THR A 31 16.35 -15.37 -0.10
C THR A 31 14.97 -15.92 0.27
N SER A 32 13.91 -15.17 -0.01
CA SER A 32 12.52 -15.57 0.16
C SER A 32 12.05 -16.61 -0.86
N ARG A 33 10.97 -17.31 -0.49
CA ARG A 33 10.39 -18.43 -1.23
C ARG A 33 9.01 -18.11 -1.82
N SER A 34 8.18 -17.34 -1.12
CA SER A 34 6.84 -17.00 -1.64
C SER A 34 6.89 -15.91 -2.71
N THR A 35 5.92 -15.97 -3.64
CA THR A 35 5.75 -14.96 -4.69
C THR A 35 5.40 -13.58 -4.12
N ILE A 36 4.78 -13.51 -2.94
CA ILE A 36 4.48 -12.24 -2.26
C ILE A 36 5.74 -11.44 -1.94
N ILE A 37 6.81 -12.09 -1.51
CA ILE A 37 8.06 -11.39 -1.19
C ILE A 37 8.97 -11.30 -2.42
N LYS A 38 9.20 -12.41 -3.11
CA LYS A 38 10.24 -12.45 -4.15
C LYS A 38 9.82 -11.79 -5.47
N GLU A 39 8.52 -11.79 -5.79
CA GLU A 39 7.97 -11.17 -7.01
C GLU A 39 7.28 -9.84 -6.69
N ILE A 40 6.27 -9.86 -5.80
CA ILE A 40 5.41 -8.70 -5.50
C ILE A 40 6.13 -7.65 -4.66
N MET A 41 7.12 -8.05 -3.86
CA MET A 41 7.92 -7.18 -2.97
C MET A 41 7.08 -6.44 -1.91
N ASP A 42 6.09 -7.11 -1.32
CA ASP A 42 5.34 -6.57 -0.17
C ASP A 42 6.17 -6.69 1.12
N ILE A 43 7.18 -5.84 1.21
CA ILE A 43 8.15 -5.77 2.30
C ILE A 43 8.47 -4.31 2.66
N THR A 44 9.06 -4.11 3.84
CA THR A 44 9.88 -2.93 4.12
C THR A 44 10.97 -3.25 5.11
N CYS A 45 12.01 -2.42 5.14
CA CYS A 45 13.14 -2.53 6.06
C CYS A 45 13.48 -1.14 6.61
N ALA A 46 13.89 -1.09 7.87
CA ALA A 46 14.20 0.17 8.55
C ALA A 46 15.31 0.03 9.58
N VAL A 47 15.97 1.15 9.85
CA VAL A 47 17.00 1.33 10.86
C VAL A 47 16.51 2.33 11.90
N PHE A 48 16.70 2.00 13.17
CA PHE A 48 16.24 2.79 14.31
C PHE A 48 17.39 3.17 15.23
N ASP A 49 17.26 4.30 15.92
CA ASP A 49 18.15 4.62 17.03
C ASP A 49 17.84 3.77 18.26
N ALA A 50 18.65 3.92 19.32
CA ALA A 50 18.46 3.18 20.56
C ALA A 50 17.10 3.43 21.23
N GLN A 51 16.44 4.56 20.92
CA GLN A 51 15.10 4.93 21.41
C GLN A 51 13.97 4.44 20.49
N GLY A 52 14.29 3.69 19.43
CA GLY A 52 13.30 3.09 18.53
C GLY A 52 12.68 4.08 17.54
N ARG A 53 13.26 5.27 17.39
CA ARG A 53 12.84 6.23 16.36
C ARG A 53 13.42 5.78 15.02
N THR A 54 12.60 5.78 13.98
CA THR A 54 13.04 5.45 12.62
C THR A 54 14.01 6.52 12.16
N ILE A 55 15.24 6.15 11.81
CA ILE A 55 16.25 7.06 11.24
C ILE A 55 16.26 6.97 9.72
N ALA A 56 16.19 5.75 9.20
CA ALA A 56 16.21 5.45 7.77
C ALA A 56 15.29 4.27 7.45
N GLN A 57 14.78 4.24 6.23
CA GLN A 57 13.95 3.16 5.72
C GLN A 57 14.18 2.97 4.23
N ALA A 58 14.00 1.75 3.75
CA ALA A 58 14.09 1.42 2.35
C ALA A 58 12.88 1.96 1.58
N HIS A 59 13.08 2.27 0.29
CA HIS A 59 12.03 2.83 -0.58
C HIS A 59 11.02 1.78 -1.09
N HIS A 60 10.37 1.05 -0.19
CA HIS A 60 9.35 0.04 -0.50
C HIS A 60 7.91 0.58 -0.30
N ALA A 61 6.99 -0.21 0.25
CA ALA A 61 5.57 0.12 0.41
C ALA A 61 5.32 1.20 1.49
N PRO A 62 4.77 2.38 1.14
CA PRO A 62 4.48 3.43 2.12
C PRO A 62 3.44 3.05 3.17
N MET A 63 2.57 2.06 2.94
CA MET A 63 1.63 1.58 3.95
C MET A 63 2.30 1.15 5.27
N LEU A 64 3.54 0.68 5.16
CA LEU A 64 4.32 0.19 6.27
C LEU A 64 5.06 1.34 7.00
N LEU A 65 4.91 2.58 6.51
CA LEU A 65 5.27 3.80 7.25
C LEU A 65 4.58 3.77 8.61
N THR A 66 5.29 4.14 9.66
CA THR A 66 4.79 4.28 11.05
C THR A 66 4.33 3.02 11.77
N GLY A 67 4.04 1.91 11.09
CA GLY A 67 3.88 0.60 11.74
C GLY A 67 5.07 0.25 12.61
N PHE A 68 6.27 0.55 12.12
CA PHE A 68 7.47 0.40 12.92
C PHE A 68 7.52 1.30 14.16
N GLU A 69 7.12 2.58 14.09
CA GLU A 69 7.29 3.50 15.21
C GLU A 69 6.39 3.13 16.39
N ILE A 70 5.14 2.75 16.12
CA ILE A 70 4.21 2.33 17.18
C ILE A 70 4.65 1.01 17.78
N THR A 71 4.99 0.01 16.95
CA THR A 71 5.46 -1.28 17.46
C THR A 71 6.79 -1.15 18.21
N MET A 72 7.72 -0.29 17.75
CA MET A 72 9.02 -0.10 18.41
C MET A 72 8.88 0.46 19.83
N ARG A 73 7.89 1.33 20.07
CA ARG A 73 7.60 1.82 21.44
C ARG A 73 7.24 0.64 22.36
N GLU A 74 6.44 -0.30 21.87
CA GLU A 74 6.08 -1.50 22.64
C GLU A 74 7.25 -2.49 22.79
N VAL A 75 8.08 -2.66 21.75
CA VAL A 75 9.30 -3.48 21.81
C VAL A 75 10.23 -2.95 22.90
N ILE A 76 10.51 -1.65 22.91
CA ILE A 76 11.41 -1.03 23.89
C ILE A 76 10.84 -1.14 25.30
N ARG A 77 9.53 -0.91 25.47
CA ARG A 77 8.85 -1.05 26.75
C ARG A 77 8.95 -2.47 27.31
N ARG A 78 8.85 -3.49 26.45
CA ARG A 78 8.81 -4.91 26.86
C ARG A 78 10.18 -5.56 26.97
N PHE A 79 11.15 -5.09 26.19
CA PHE A 79 12.51 -5.63 26.11
C PHE A 79 13.54 -4.54 26.40
N PRO A 80 13.69 -4.13 27.68
CA PRO A 80 14.77 -3.23 28.07
C PRO A 80 16.15 -3.88 27.82
N PRO A 81 17.24 -3.09 27.72
CA PRO A 81 18.56 -3.57 27.31
C PRO A 81 19.09 -4.80 28.07
N GLU A 82 18.76 -4.95 29.35
CA GLU A 82 19.21 -6.05 30.20
C GLU A 82 18.56 -7.40 29.82
N ARG A 83 17.39 -7.34 29.16
CA ARG A 83 16.68 -8.52 28.64
C ARG A 83 17.09 -8.87 27.21
N LEU A 84 17.98 -8.12 26.60
CA LEU A 84 18.42 -8.29 25.22
C LEU A 84 19.82 -8.88 25.13
N ARG A 85 20.07 -9.65 24.08
CA ARG A 85 21.38 -10.17 23.73
C ARG A 85 21.63 -9.97 22.24
N ASP A 86 22.90 -9.89 21.88
CA ASP A 86 23.29 -9.87 20.46
C ASP A 86 22.78 -11.13 19.75
N GLY A 87 22.16 -10.95 18.58
CA GLY A 87 21.53 -12.03 17.82
C GLY A 87 20.09 -12.39 18.25
N ASP A 88 19.49 -11.69 19.21
CA ASP A 88 18.05 -11.81 19.43
C ASP A 88 17.25 -11.26 18.24
N VAL A 89 16.13 -11.90 17.90
CA VAL A 89 15.15 -11.39 16.91
C VAL A 89 13.75 -11.50 17.48
N ILE A 90 13.10 -10.36 17.66
CA ILE A 90 11.76 -10.22 18.23
C ILE A 90 10.75 -10.14 17.10
N ALA A 91 9.64 -10.88 17.20
CA ALA A 91 8.61 -11.00 16.18
C ALA A 91 7.23 -10.61 16.70
N SER A 92 6.50 -9.82 15.92
CA SER A 92 5.08 -9.54 16.14
C SER A 92 4.35 -9.26 14.85
N ASN A 93 3.07 -9.61 14.79
CA ASN A 93 2.13 -9.25 13.72
C ASN A 93 0.80 -8.77 14.31
N ASP A 94 0.79 -8.39 15.59
CA ASP A 94 -0.43 -8.05 16.31
C ASP A 94 -0.87 -6.62 15.99
N PRO A 95 -2.01 -6.40 15.31
CA PRO A 95 -2.44 -5.07 14.91
C PRO A 95 -2.77 -4.15 16.09
N TYR A 96 -3.08 -4.74 17.24
CA TYR A 96 -3.41 -4.03 18.47
C TYR A 96 -2.17 -3.64 19.29
N LEU A 97 -0.98 -4.01 18.82
CA LEU A 97 0.32 -3.63 19.38
C LEU A 97 1.17 -2.81 18.41
N GLY A 98 0.54 -2.18 17.40
CA GLY A 98 1.22 -1.38 16.36
C GLY A 98 1.42 -2.10 15.03
N GLY A 99 1.05 -3.38 14.95
CA GLY A 99 1.01 -4.14 13.70
C GLY A 99 -0.01 -3.60 12.69
N GLN A 100 0.07 -4.10 11.46
CA GLN A 100 -0.79 -3.69 10.37
C GLN A 100 -1.94 -4.71 10.18
N HIS A 101 -1.62 -5.97 9.93
CA HIS A 101 -2.56 -7.10 10.02
C HIS A 101 -1.78 -8.38 10.34
N VAL A 102 -2.49 -9.47 10.56
CA VAL A 102 -1.89 -10.76 10.94
C VAL A 102 -0.86 -11.27 9.92
N MET A 103 -1.04 -10.99 8.64
CA MET A 103 -0.11 -11.51 7.64
C MET A 103 1.18 -10.68 7.52
N ASP A 104 1.24 -9.48 8.11
CA ASP A 104 2.47 -8.65 8.10
C ASP A 104 3.30 -8.97 9.34
N LEU A 105 4.23 -9.90 9.19
CA LEU A 105 5.16 -10.22 10.27
C LEU A 105 6.23 -9.16 10.36
N GLN A 106 6.39 -8.58 11.55
CA GLN A 106 7.41 -7.58 11.88
C GLN A 106 8.51 -8.26 12.70
N LEU A 107 9.76 -8.15 12.25
CA LEU A 107 10.95 -8.61 12.98
C LEU A 107 11.81 -7.42 13.39
N PHE A 108 12.35 -7.47 14.60
CA PHE A 108 13.25 -6.46 15.17
C PHE A 108 14.47 -7.11 15.80
N ALA A 109 15.66 -6.60 15.49
CA ALA A 109 16.92 -7.08 16.04
C ALA A 109 17.69 -5.90 16.69
N PRO A 110 18.12 -6.03 17.96
CA PRO A 110 18.93 -5.02 18.62
C PRO A 110 20.36 -5.01 18.07
N VAL A 111 20.96 -3.82 18.02
CA VAL A 111 22.34 -3.63 17.58
C VAL A 111 23.19 -3.15 18.74
N PHE A 112 24.14 -3.99 19.15
CA PHE A 112 25.09 -3.67 20.20
C PHE A 112 26.48 -3.28 19.65
N HIS A 113 27.10 -2.27 20.26
CA HIS A 113 28.52 -1.95 20.08
C HIS A 113 29.19 -1.93 21.45
N ARG A 114 30.20 -2.78 21.68
CA ARG A 114 30.92 -2.90 22.98
C ARG A 114 29.97 -3.03 24.19
N ARG A 115 28.89 -3.82 24.06
CA ARG A 115 27.82 -4.05 25.06
C ARG A 115 26.84 -2.89 25.27
N GLU A 116 27.00 -1.78 24.58
CA GLU A 116 26.02 -0.69 24.55
C GLU A 116 25.01 -0.91 23.42
N LEU A 117 23.71 -0.76 23.69
CA LEU A 117 22.66 -0.77 22.68
C LEU A 117 22.72 0.55 21.90
N VAL A 118 23.10 0.50 20.63
CA VAL A 118 23.28 1.71 19.79
C VAL A 118 22.10 1.95 18.84
N GLY A 119 21.27 0.94 18.61
CA GLY A 119 20.13 1.04 17.73
C GLY A 119 19.46 -0.29 17.48
N TRP A 120 18.57 -0.31 16.49
CA TRP A 120 17.85 -1.51 16.05
C TRP A 120 17.78 -1.54 14.53
N VAL A 121 17.53 -2.72 14.00
CA VAL A 121 17.05 -2.88 12.63
C VAL A 121 15.76 -3.67 12.64
N GLY A 122 14.92 -3.46 11.63
CA GLY A 122 13.67 -4.19 11.52
C GLY A 122 13.23 -4.39 10.08
N ALA A 123 12.43 -5.42 9.88
CA ALA A 123 11.84 -5.75 8.61
C ALA A 123 10.36 -6.11 8.81
N ILE A 124 9.51 -5.70 7.88
CA ILE A 124 8.13 -6.19 7.76
C ILE A 124 8.04 -6.94 6.44
N ALA A 125 7.40 -8.09 6.46
CA ALA A 125 7.15 -8.87 5.26
C ALA A 125 5.77 -9.51 5.33
N HIS A 126 4.99 -9.33 4.27
CA HIS A 126 3.72 -10.01 4.13
C HIS A 126 3.98 -11.51 3.91
N GLN A 127 3.56 -12.32 4.87
CA GLN A 127 3.61 -13.77 4.78
C GLN A 127 2.49 -14.27 3.88
N GLN A 128 2.77 -15.29 3.08
CA GLN A 128 1.78 -15.89 2.16
C GLN A 128 0.65 -16.62 2.89
N ASP A 129 0.91 -17.17 4.08
CA ASP A 129 -0.11 -17.82 4.92
C ASP A 129 0.31 -17.76 6.39
N MET A 130 -0.60 -17.25 7.24
CA MET A 130 -0.52 -17.29 8.71
C MET A 130 -1.70 -18.06 9.32
N GLY A 131 -2.31 -18.98 8.57
CA GLY A 131 -3.49 -19.73 9.00
C GLY A 131 -4.78 -18.93 8.84
N GLY A 132 -5.69 -19.03 9.82
CA GLY A 132 -6.99 -18.35 9.81
C GLY A 132 -8.04 -19.04 8.93
N ALA A 133 -9.18 -18.40 8.72
CA ALA A 133 -10.33 -18.94 7.99
C ALA A 133 -10.12 -18.98 6.47
N ALA A 134 -9.30 -18.07 5.93
CA ALA A 134 -9.12 -17.90 4.50
C ALA A 134 -7.67 -18.15 4.05
N PRO A 135 -7.45 -18.81 2.91
CA PRO A 135 -6.12 -18.92 2.31
C PRO A 135 -5.60 -17.52 1.96
N GLY A 136 -4.31 -17.28 2.19
CA GLY A 136 -3.70 -15.98 1.92
C GLY A 136 -4.11 -14.85 2.85
N GLY A 137 -4.98 -15.11 3.84
CA GLY A 137 -5.54 -14.08 4.72
C GLY A 137 -6.47 -13.10 4.01
N VAL A 138 -6.96 -13.42 2.80
CA VAL A 138 -7.61 -12.46 1.88
C VAL A 138 -9.04 -12.86 1.54
N ALA A 139 -9.94 -12.83 2.53
CA ALA A 139 -11.38 -13.01 2.32
C ALA A 139 -12.18 -11.79 2.77
N GLY A 140 -13.43 -11.70 2.30
CA GLY A 140 -14.44 -10.85 2.91
C GLY A 140 -15.17 -11.55 4.06
N GLY A 141 -15.75 -10.76 4.97
CA GLY A 141 -16.73 -11.26 5.93
C GLY A 141 -16.14 -11.88 7.21
N MET A 142 -14.83 -11.80 7.43
CA MET A 142 -14.24 -12.17 8.73
C MET A 142 -14.66 -11.15 9.78
N THR A 143 -15.18 -11.62 10.90
CA THR A 143 -15.81 -10.73 11.91
C THR A 143 -14.93 -10.43 13.10
N GLU A 144 -13.94 -11.29 13.35
CA GLU A 144 -13.02 -11.18 14.47
C GLU A 144 -11.60 -11.48 14.03
N ILE A 145 -10.64 -10.79 14.65
CA ILE A 145 -9.21 -10.94 14.37
C ILE A 145 -8.71 -12.39 14.51
N TYR A 146 -9.37 -13.21 15.35
CA TYR A 146 -9.01 -14.63 15.53
C TYR A 146 -9.25 -15.47 14.28
N MET A 147 -10.14 -15.02 13.39
CA MET A 147 -10.37 -15.65 12.09
C MET A 147 -9.27 -15.33 11.08
N GLU A 148 -8.41 -14.34 11.35
CA GLU A 148 -7.40 -13.87 10.39
C GLU A 148 -6.06 -14.62 10.50
N GLY A 149 -5.90 -15.45 11.53
CA GLY A 149 -4.76 -16.34 11.68
C GLY A 149 -3.96 -16.14 12.97
N LEU A 150 -2.75 -16.71 12.96
CA LEU A 150 -1.87 -16.78 14.12
C LEU A 150 -1.30 -15.39 14.47
N ARG A 151 -1.69 -14.87 15.63
CA ARG A 151 -1.15 -13.64 16.20
C ARG A 151 0.02 -13.90 17.13
N LEU A 152 1.10 -13.16 16.94
CA LEU A 152 2.33 -13.18 17.71
C LEU A 152 2.42 -11.89 18.54
N PRO A 153 2.28 -11.95 19.87
CA PRO A 153 2.16 -10.78 20.74
C PRO A 153 3.51 -10.17 21.16
N MET A 154 4.57 -10.33 20.35
CA MET A 154 5.99 -10.02 20.63
C MET A 154 6.77 -11.15 21.35
N VAL A 155 7.31 -12.07 20.56
CA VAL A 155 8.12 -13.22 21.03
C VAL A 155 9.52 -13.21 20.40
N LYS A 156 10.51 -13.81 21.05
CA LYS A 156 11.85 -13.97 20.46
C LYS A 156 11.90 -15.23 19.59
N LEU A 157 11.87 -15.07 18.27
CA LEU A 157 12.05 -16.18 17.31
C LEU A 157 13.50 -16.65 17.26
N TYR A 158 14.44 -15.74 17.51
CA TYR A 158 15.84 -16.08 17.72
C TYR A 158 16.29 -15.58 19.07
N LYS A 159 17.02 -16.44 19.80
CA LYS A 159 17.63 -16.15 21.10
C LYS A 159 19.13 -16.29 20.96
N ALA A 160 19.87 -15.19 21.05
CA ALA A 160 21.32 -15.14 20.84
C ALA A 160 21.79 -15.84 19.54
N GLY A 161 21.11 -15.57 18.43
CA GLY A 161 21.42 -16.11 17.10
C GLY A 161 20.93 -17.54 16.85
N ARG A 162 20.23 -18.16 17.81
CA ARG A 162 19.68 -19.51 17.66
C ARG A 162 18.17 -19.46 17.49
N GLU A 163 17.68 -20.17 16.47
CA GLU A 163 16.25 -20.34 16.19
C GLU A 163 15.54 -21.05 17.35
N ASP A 164 14.37 -20.55 17.75
CA ASP A 164 13.53 -21.18 18.75
C ASP A 164 12.65 -22.27 18.10
N ALA A 165 13.09 -23.53 18.24
CA ALA A 165 12.44 -24.67 17.60
C ALA A 165 10.98 -24.87 18.06
N GLU A 166 10.64 -24.52 19.30
CA GLU A 166 9.28 -24.68 19.84
C GLU A 166 8.33 -23.67 19.20
N LEU A 167 8.75 -22.41 19.09
CA LEU A 167 7.95 -21.37 18.42
C LEU A 167 7.80 -21.64 16.92
N PHE A 168 8.87 -22.07 16.25
CA PHE A 168 8.79 -22.43 14.83
C PHE A 168 7.87 -23.62 14.60
N SER A 169 7.90 -24.63 15.48
CA SER A 169 6.97 -25.77 15.43
C SER A 169 5.52 -25.31 15.60
N LEU A 170 5.24 -24.45 16.58
CA LEU A 170 3.90 -23.89 16.80
C LEU A 170 3.39 -23.13 15.57
N ILE A 171 4.24 -22.29 14.96
CA ILE A 171 3.90 -21.57 13.74
C ILE A 171 3.61 -22.57 12.61
N ALA A 172 4.49 -23.55 12.41
CA ALA A 172 4.36 -24.55 11.35
C ALA A 172 3.03 -25.32 11.40
N THR A 173 2.59 -25.69 12.60
CA THR A 173 1.35 -26.46 12.81
C THR A 173 0.09 -25.66 12.48
N ASN A 174 0.15 -24.32 12.53
CA ASN A 174 -1.02 -23.46 12.39
C ASN A 174 -1.17 -22.82 10.99
N ILE A 175 -0.34 -23.24 10.02
CA ILE A 175 -0.30 -22.64 8.67
C ILE A 175 -0.41 -23.70 7.56
N ARG A 176 -0.91 -23.29 6.39
CA ARG A 176 -1.22 -24.18 5.26
C ARG A 176 0.00 -24.62 4.45
N ILE A 177 1.05 -23.79 4.43
CA ILE A 177 2.24 -23.95 3.57
C ILE A 177 3.55 -23.71 4.35
N PRO A 178 3.83 -24.50 5.41
CA PRO A 178 4.93 -24.22 6.33
C PRO A 178 6.31 -24.18 5.67
N ASP A 179 6.56 -25.01 4.65
CA ASP A 179 7.83 -25.02 3.91
C ASP A 179 8.18 -23.65 3.29
N LYS A 180 7.17 -22.93 2.78
CA LYS A 180 7.33 -21.60 2.17
C LYS A 180 7.38 -20.52 3.26
N THR A 181 6.36 -20.44 4.12
CA THR A 181 6.25 -19.39 5.16
C THR A 181 7.44 -19.41 6.13
N LEU A 182 7.85 -20.58 6.66
CA LEU A 182 9.01 -20.62 7.57
C LEU A 182 10.32 -20.27 6.84
N GLY A 183 10.40 -20.57 5.54
CA GLY A 183 11.51 -20.11 4.71
C GLY A 183 11.57 -18.59 4.60
N ASP A 184 10.42 -17.94 4.43
CA ASP A 184 10.31 -16.48 4.41
C ASP A 184 10.62 -15.83 5.76
N ILE A 185 10.17 -16.41 6.87
CA ILE A 185 10.52 -15.94 8.22
C ILE A 185 12.04 -15.99 8.44
N ARG A 186 12.70 -17.07 7.98
CA ARG A 186 14.17 -17.21 8.04
C ARG A 186 14.89 -16.21 7.12
N ALA A 187 14.35 -15.96 5.93
CA ALA A 187 14.85 -14.93 5.02
C ALA A 187 14.78 -13.54 5.66
N GLN A 188 13.66 -13.24 6.34
CA GLN A 188 13.45 -12.00 7.07
C GLN A 188 14.40 -11.84 8.27
N ALA A 189 14.64 -12.91 9.04
CA ALA A 189 15.66 -12.90 10.09
C ALA A 189 17.08 -12.70 9.53
N SER A 190 17.39 -13.34 8.39
CA SER A 190 18.68 -13.19 7.70
C SER A 190 18.91 -11.75 7.24
N SER A 191 17.85 -11.12 6.70
CA SER A 191 17.85 -9.69 6.38
C SER A 191 18.16 -8.82 7.61
N CYS A 192 17.53 -9.10 8.76
CA CYS A 192 17.86 -8.42 10.01
C CYS A 192 19.33 -8.61 10.41
N PHE A 193 19.90 -9.81 10.29
CA PHE A 193 21.31 -10.04 10.61
C PHE A 193 22.27 -9.25 9.70
N VAL A 194 21.94 -9.09 8.41
CA VAL A 194 22.67 -8.20 7.50
C VAL A 194 22.62 -6.75 8.00
N GLY A 195 21.43 -6.27 8.37
CA GLY A 195 21.25 -4.94 8.96
C GLY A 195 22.07 -4.71 10.22
N VAL A 196 22.04 -5.67 11.16
CA VAL A 196 22.83 -5.62 12.40
C VAL A 196 24.33 -5.50 12.09
N ARG A 197 24.84 -6.32 11.15
CA ARG A 197 26.25 -6.29 10.76
C ARG A 197 26.64 -4.94 10.16
N ARG A 198 25.87 -4.42 9.21
CA ARG A 198 26.14 -3.13 8.57
C ARG A 198 26.09 -1.95 9.53
N LEU A 199 25.11 -1.93 10.42
CA LEU A 199 25.03 -0.86 11.41
C LEU A 199 26.22 -0.90 12.39
N LYS A 200 26.67 -2.09 12.80
CA LYS A 200 27.90 -2.25 13.59
C LYS A 200 29.13 -1.71 12.87
N GLU A 201 29.29 -1.98 11.56
CA GLU A 201 30.38 -1.46 10.73
C GLU A 201 30.38 0.08 10.71
N ILE A 202 29.21 0.71 10.55
CA ILE A 202 29.05 2.17 10.58
C ILE A 202 29.43 2.73 11.95
N VAL A 203 28.87 2.19 13.03
CA VAL A 203 29.16 2.68 14.39
C VAL A 203 30.63 2.47 14.77
N ALA A 204 31.27 1.37 14.35
CA ALA A 204 32.69 1.14 14.58
C ALA A 204 33.57 2.17 13.86
N LYS A 205 33.18 2.61 12.66
CA LYS A 205 33.91 3.61 11.87
C LYS A 205 33.82 5.02 12.45
N TYR A 206 32.63 5.46 12.84
CA TYR A 206 32.38 6.84 13.27
C TYR A 206 32.42 7.04 14.79
N GLY A 207 32.21 5.98 15.56
CA GLY A 207 32.03 6.03 17.01
C GLY A 207 30.60 6.35 17.44
N VAL A 208 30.21 5.88 18.62
CA VAL A 208 28.85 5.98 19.17
C VAL A 208 28.38 7.44 19.32
N ASP A 209 29.25 8.32 19.82
CA ASP A 209 28.92 9.74 20.03
C ASP A 209 28.61 10.48 18.72
N VAL A 210 29.46 10.30 17.70
CA VAL A 210 29.24 10.94 16.39
C VAL A 210 27.99 10.38 15.72
N PHE A 211 27.80 9.06 15.79
CA PHE A 211 26.61 8.40 15.28
C PHE A 211 25.34 8.97 15.93
N GLY A 212 25.25 8.97 17.26
CA GLY A 212 24.08 9.46 18.00
C GLY A 212 23.77 10.94 17.75
N LYS A 213 24.81 11.80 17.66
CA LYS A 213 24.61 13.23 17.32
C LYS A 213 24.11 13.41 15.90
N CYS A 214 24.68 12.69 14.93
CA CYS A 214 24.26 12.82 13.53
C CYS A 214 22.86 12.29 13.28
N THR A 215 22.45 11.20 13.96
CA THR A 215 21.07 10.68 13.84
C THR A 215 20.07 11.64 14.47
N ALA A 216 20.39 12.27 15.60
CA ALA A 216 19.58 13.35 16.18
C ALA A 216 19.45 14.54 15.21
N MET A 217 20.57 15.01 14.64
CA MET A 217 20.59 16.08 13.63
C MET A 217 19.73 15.74 12.40
N LEU A 218 19.74 14.49 11.96
CA LEU A 218 18.95 14.04 10.82
C LEU A 218 17.44 14.08 11.11
N LEU A 219 17.02 13.69 12.32
CA LEU A 219 15.62 13.79 12.74
C LEU A 219 15.18 15.27 12.82
N ASP A 220 16.02 16.14 13.39
CA ASP A 220 15.72 17.58 13.50
C ASP A 220 15.68 18.25 12.12
N TYR A 221 16.55 17.82 11.20
CA TYR A 221 16.53 18.26 9.81
C TYR A 221 15.21 17.90 9.12
N SER A 222 14.77 16.65 9.21
CA SER A 222 13.48 16.23 8.63
C SER A 222 12.29 16.97 9.24
N GLU A 223 12.29 17.18 10.56
CA GLU A 223 11.26 17.99 11.23
C GLU A 223 11.24 19.43 10.67
N SER A 224 12.39 20.07 10.56
CA SER A 224 12.49 21.45 10.08
C SER A 224 11.95 21.63 8.67
N ARG A 225 12.16 20.63 7.79
CA ARG A 225 11.65 20.62 6.42
C ARG A 225 10.14 20.52 6.35
N ILE A 226 9.53 19.61 7.12
CA ILE A 226 8.07 19.50 7.18
C ILE A 226 7.44 20.76 7.78
N ARG A 227 8.01 21.31 8.86
CA ARG A 227 7.54 22.58 9.45
C ARG A 227 7.57 23.71 8.44
N GLU A 228 8.67 23.86 7.70
CA GLU A 228 8.80 24.87 6.65
C GLU A 228 7.80 24.65 5.50
N ALA A 229 7.58 23.41 5.10
CA ALA A 229 6.59 23.08 4.07
C ALA A 229 5.16 23.39 4.55
N LEU A 230 4.85 23.11 5.82
CA LEU A 230 3.57 23.47 6.44
C LEU A 230 3.36 24.99 6.46
N ARG A 231 4.36 25.81 6.80
CA ARG A 231 4.24 27.29 6.80
C ARG A 231 3.74 27.86 5.47
N ARG A 232 4.06 27.19 4.36
CA ARG A 232 3.70 27.61 3.00
C ARG A 232 2.24 27.30 2.63
N LEU A 233 1.58 26.40 3.36
CA LEU A 233 0.15 26.19 3.20
C LEU A 233 -0.62 27.32 3.90
N PRO A 234 -1.81 27.71 3.43
CA PRO A 234 -2.67 28.64 4.16
C PRO A 234 -3.04 28.07 5.54
N ASP A 235 -3.25 28.92 6.55
CA ASP A 235 -3.91 28.48 7.80
C ASP A 235 -5.41 28.25 7.55
N GLY A 236 -5.98 27.22 8.19
CA GLY A 236 -7.39 26.92 7.98
C GLY A 236 -7.84 25.54 8.44
N ARG A 237 -9.09 25.22 8.09
CA ARG A 237 -9.71 23.91 8.28
C ARG A 237 -10.23 23.41 6.94
N TRP A 238 -9.88 22.19 6.58
CA TRP A 238 -10.26 21.57 5.32
C TRP A 238 -10.69 20.15 5.58
N SER A 239 -11.73 19.72 4.87
CA SER A 239 -12.28 18.37 5.04
C SER A 239 -12.42 17.71 3.68
N GLY A 240 -12.25 16.40 3.67
CA GLY A 240 -12.49 15.57 2.52
C GLY A 240 -13.07 14.24 2.95
N GLU A 241 -13.80 13.60 2.05
CA GLU A 241 -14.44 12.32 2.32
C GLU A 241 -14.34 11.36 1.15
N ASP A 242 -14.35 10.09 1.47
CA ASP A 242 -14.47 9.01 0.51
C ASP A 242 -15.23 7.83 1.12
N TRP A 243 -15.63 6.89 0.26
CA TRP A 243 -16.55 5.83 0.63
C TRP A 243 -15.96 4.46 0.31
N ILE A 244 -16.16 3.52 1.24
CA ILE A 244 -15.94 2.08 1.05
C ILE A 244 -17.29 1.48 0.67
N ASP A 245 -17.32 0.62 -0.34
CA ASP A 245 -18.59 0.05 -0.83
C ASP A 245 -19.34 -0.71 0.27
N ASN A 246 -18.63 -1.51 1.07
CA ASN A 246 -19.15 -2.31 2.18
C ASN A 246 -18.02 -3.06 2.95
N ASP A 247 -18.38 -3.72 4.06
CA ASP A 247 -17.49 -4.54 4.90
C ASP A 247 -17.45 -6.05 4.54
N GLY A 248 -18.19 -6.49 3.52
CA GLY A 248 -18.32 -7.89 3.14
C GLY A 248 -19.24 -8.71 4.06
N VAL A 249 -19.92 -8.06 5.00
CA VAL A 249 -20.93 -8.65 5.88
C VAL A 249 -22.31 -8.06 5.57
N THR A 250 -22.38 -6.74 5.47
CA THR A 250 -23.56 -5.97 5.07
C THR A 250 -23.27 -5.31 3.73
N ASP A 251 -24.29 -4.86 3.01
CA ASP A 251 -24.10 -4.09 1.76
C ASP A 251 -24.16 -2.57 2.02
N GLN A 252 -23.99 -2.12 3.28
CA GLN A 252 -24.05 -0.70 3.65
C GLN A 252 -22.73 0.02 3.33
N PRO A 253 -22.79 1.22 2.70
CA PRO A 253 -21.59 2.00 2.42
C PRO A 253 -21.00 2.59 3.69
N ILE A 254 -19.69 2.72 3.74
CA ILE A 254 -18.96 3.14 4.94
C ILE A 254 -18.17 4.41 4.64
N ARG A 255 -18.49 5.48 5.36
CA ARG A 255 -17.89 6.80 5.19
C ARG A 255 -16.54 6.92 5.89
N ILE A 256 -15.56 7.44 5.17
CA ILE A 256 -14.26 7.88 5.70
C ILE A 256 -14.17 9.39 5.51
N GLN A 257 -14.11 10.14 6.60
CA GLN A 257 -13.95 11.59 6.60
C GLN A 257 -12.65 11.96 7.30
N VAL A 258 -11.89 12.86 6.68
CA VAL A 258 -10.66 13.41 7.25
C VAL A 258 -10.80 14.92 7.36
N ASN A 259 -10.45 15.46 8.53
CA ASN A 259 -10.45 16.90 8.80
C ASN A 259 -9.01 17.33 9.11
N ILE A 260 -8.51 18.31 8.37
CA ILE A 260 -7.17 18.88 8.53
C ILE A 260 -7.32 20.29 9.09
N LYS A 261 -6.68 20.56 10.22
CA LYS A 261 -6.55 21.88 10.82
C LYS A 261 -5.09 22.28 10.82
N LYS A 262 -4.74 23.25 9.99
CA LYS A 262 -3.37 23.75 9.85
C LYS A 262 -3.25 25.13 10.51
N ARG A 263 -2.26 25.28 11.39
CA ARG A 263 -1.90 26.57 12.00
C ARG A 263 -0.38 26.75 12.06
N GLY A 264 0.12 27.80 11.44
CA GLY A 264 1.56 28.11 11.41
C GLY A 264 2.36 26.98 10.77
N ASP A 265 3.19 26.31 11.57
CA ASP A 265 4.04 25.19 11.15
C ASP A 265 3.61 23.83 11.71
N GLU A 266 2.38 23.72 12.19
CA GLU A 266 1.78 22.50 12.73
C GLU A 266 0.47 22.14 12.02
N ALA A 267 0.18 20.84 11.95
CA ALA A 267 -1.08 20.31 11.45
C ALA A 267 -1.70 19.33 12.44
N GLU A 268 -3.01 19.41 12.60
CA GLU A 268 -3.83 18.48 13.35
C GLU A 268 -4.77 17.78 12.36
N VAL A 269 -4.81 16.45 12.40
CA VAL A 269 -5.68 15.63 11.55
C VAL A 269 -6.58 14.81 12.45
N ASP A 270 -7.89 14.92 12.26
CA ASP A 270 -8.89 14.10 12.95
C ASP A 270 -9.85 13.42 11.98
N PHE A 271 -10.65 12.52 12.54
CA PHE A 271 -11.58 11.66 11.82
C PHE A 271 -13.04 11.84 12.30
N GLU A 272 -13.39 13.02 12.82
CA GLU A 272 -14.78 13.33 13.12
C GLU A 272 -15.65 13.22 11.84
N GLY A 273 -16.77 12.50 11.91
CA GLY A 273 -17.63 12.18 10.76
C GLY A 273 -17.31 10.86 10.05
N THR A 274 -16.19 10.20 10.39
CA THR A 274 -15.88 8.83 9.96
C THR A 274 -16.79 7.82 10.68
N ALA A 275 -17.14 6.73 9.99
CA ALA A 275 -17.96 5.66 10.55
C ALA A 275 -17.31 4.96 11.78
N GLU A 276 -18.16 4.43 12.66
CA GLU A 276 -17.73 3.50 13.71
C GLU A 276 -17.14 2.22 13.09
N GLN A 277 -16.38 1.48 13.89
CA GLN A 277 -15.84 0.19 13.49
C GLN A 277 -16.96 -0.76 13.04
N VAL A 278 -16.70 -1.51 11.99
CA VAL A 278 -17.67 -2.38 11.33
C VAL A 278 -17.41 -3.83 11.66
N ARG A 279 -18.40 -4.69 11.36
CA ARG A 279 -18.31 -6.11 11.69
C ARG A 279 -17.30 -6.82 10.80
N GLY A 280 -17.29 -6.52 9.50
CA GLY A 280 -16.36 -7.12 8.56
C GLY A 280 -14.91 -6.63 8.72
N ASN A 281 -14.00 -7.31 8.03
CA ASN A 281 -12.55 -7.18 8.20
C ASN A 281 -11.89 -6.00 7.49
N ILE A 282 -12.64 -4.92 7.27
CA ILE A 282 -12.16 -3.71 6.60
C ILE A 282 -11.67 -2.64 7.61
N ASN A 283 -11.73 -2.92 8.92
CA ASN A 283 -11.25 -1.98 9.93
C ASN A 283 -9.74 -1.73 9.79
N CYS A 284 -9.32 -0.50 10.02
CA CYS A 284 -7.97 0.00 9.82
C CYS A 284 -7.30 0.33 11.16
N PRO A 285 -6.30 -0.45 11.60
CA PRO A 285 -5.55 -0.17 12.81
C PRO A 285 -4.89 1.20 12.79
N VAL A 286 -4.70 1.79 13.98
CA VAL A 286 -4.12 3.12 14.14
C VAL A 286 -2.76 3.27 13.43
N ALA A 287 -1.97 2.19 13.36
CA ALA A 287 -0.68 2.19 12.67
C ALA A 287 -0.82 2.45 11.17
N THR A 288 -1.78 1.79 10.51
CA THR A 288 -2.08 1.99 9.08
C THR A 288 -2.75 3.34 8.84
N THR A 289 -3.62 3.78 9.76
CA THR A 289 -4.27 5.10 9.71
C THR A 289 -3.24 6.23 9.74
N CYS A 290 -2.27 6.16 10.66
CA CYS A 290 -1.15 7.09 10.72
C CYS A 290 -0.34 7.08 9.43
N ALA A 291 0.00 5.90 8.90
CA ALA A 291 0.75 5.76 7.64
C ALA A 291 0.08 6.51 6.49
N ALA A 292 -1.24 6.37 6.35
CA ALA A 292 -2.03 7.03 5.33
C ALA A 292 -1.96 8.56 5.42
N VAL A 293 -2.11 9.11 6.63
CA VAL A 293 -2.05 10.55 6.88
C VAL A 293 -0.65 11.10 6.59
N TYR A 294 0.40 10.45 7.10
CA TYR A 294 1.78 10.92 6.88
C TYR A 294 2.18 10.83 5.42
N TYR A 295 1.81 9.75 4.72
CA TYR A 295 2.04 9.63 3.28
C TYR A 295 1.42 10.81 2.53
N ALA A 296 0.12 11.07 2.74
CA ALA A 296 -0.58 12.13 2.02
C ALA A 296 0.01 13.52 2.32
N LEU A 297 0.27 13.81 3.59
CA LEU A 297 0.84 15.08 4.01
C LEU A 297 2.24 15.30 3.42
N ILE A 298 3.14 14.31 3.52
CA ILE A 298 4.50 14.41 2.98
C ILE A 298 4.46 14.55 1.45
N ALA A 299 3.62 13.78 0.77
CA ALA A 299 3.49 13.83 -0.69
C ALA A 299 3.08 15.23 -1.20
N VAL A 300 2.18 15.92 -0.49
CA VAL A 300 1.68 17.26 -0.87
C VAL A 300 2.61 18.38 -0.42
N THR A 301 3.31 18.20 0.71
CA THR A 301 4.13 19.26 1.33
C THR A 301 5.58 19.22 0.87
N ASP A 302 6.29 18.12 1.11
CA ASP A 302 7.71 17.95 0.77
C ASP A 302 8.04 16.46 0.47
N PRO A 303 7.81 16.00 -0.77
CA PRO A 303 8.06 14.62 -1.16
C PRO A 303 9.55 14.24 -1.19
N HIS A 304 10.47 15.19 -0.99
CA HIS A 304 11.91 14.96 -0.95
C HIS A 304 12.49 14.94 0.46
N CYS A 305 11.66 15.14 1.49
CA CYS A 305 12.06 15.05 2.88
C CYS A 305 12.52 13.61 3.20
N PRO A 306 13.65 13.40 3.92
CA PRO A 306 14.04 12.06 4.37
C PRO A 306 12.95 11.49 5.28
N PRO A 307 12.29 10.38 4.89
CA PRO A 307 11.09 9.93 5.57
C PRO A 307 11.50 9.18 6.85
N ASN A 308 11.57 9.90 7.97
CA ASN A 308 11.99 9.37 9.26
C ASN A 308 11.10 9.94 10.37
N SER A 309 11.30 9.52 11.62
CA SER A 309 10.42 9.97 12.73
C SER A 309 10.42 11.49 12.97
N GLY A 310 11.39 12.23 12.41
CA GLY A 310 11.38 13.70 12.42
C GLY A 310 10.21 14.29 11.64
N CYS A 311 9.82 13.68 10.52
CA CYS A 311 8.73 14.16 9.66
C CYS A 311 7.37 14.21 10.38
N TYR A 312 7.20 13.41 11.43
CA TYR A 312 5.92 13.21 12.10
C TYR A 312 5.70 14.19 13.26
N ARG A 313 6.79 14.72 13.84
CA ARG A 313 6.76 15.61 15.01
C ARG A 313 5.83 16.83 14.90
N PRO A 314 5.71 17.52 13.74
CA PRO A 314 4.81 18.69 13.63
C PRO A 314 3.35 18.32 13.31
N VAL A 315 3.00 17.04 13.26
CA VAL A 315 1.67 16.56 12.88
C VAL A 315 1.05 15.79 14.04
N ARG A 316 -0.15 16.17 14.45
CA ARG A 316 -0.93 15.46 15.46
C ARG A 316 -2.08 14.74 14.78
N ILE A 317 -2.24 13.46 15.08
CA ILE A 317 -3.31 12.62 14.52
C ILE A 317 -4.21 12.17 15.65
N HIS A 318 -5.51 12.43 15.53
CA HIS A 318 -6.51 12.04 16.52
C HIS A 318 -7.61 11.18 15.88
N ALA A 319 -7.62 9.89 16.24
CA ALA A 319 -8.70 8.97 15.93
C ALA A 319 -9.23 8.35 17.22
N ARG A 320 -10.50 8.58 17.56
CA ARG A 320 -11.10 8.00 18.77
C ARG A 320 -11.13 6.46 18.67
N PRO A 321 -10.76 5.71 19.72
CA PRO A 321 -10.93 4.26 19.73
C PRO A 321 -12.40 3.87 19.54
N GLY A 322 -12.67 2.99 18.59
CA GLY A 322 -14.02 2.55 18.19
C GLY A 322 -14.42 3.00 16.79
N LEU A 323 -13.67 3.91 16.15
CA LEU A 323 -13.86 4.23 14.74
C LEU A 323 -13.29 3.12 13.84
N ILE A 324 -13.77 3.03 12.60
CA ILE A 324 -13.19 2.10 11.60
C ILE A 324 -11.69 2.34 11.39
N VAL A 325 -11.19 3.57 11.60
CA VAL A 325 -9.77 3.96 11.50
C VAL A 325 -8.99 3.84 12.81
N ASN A 326 -9.62 3.40 13.90
CA ASN A 326 -8.97 3.05 15.16
C ASN A 326 -9.82 2.02 15.92
N PRO A 327 -9.91 0.78 15.41
CA PRO A 327 -10.82 -0.23 15.94
C PRO A 327 -10.36 -0.76 17.29
N ARG A 328 -11.32 -1.24 18.09
CA ARG A 328 -11.06 -1.99 19.32
C ARG A 328 -11.07 -3.49 19.04
N MET A 329 -10.30 -4.24 19.82
CA MET A 329 -10.43 -5.69 19.89
C MET A 329 -11.91 -6.08 20.13
N PRO A 330 -12.42 -7.14 19.48
CA PRO A 330 -11.71 -8.11 18.63
C PRO A 330 -11.84 -7.85 17.11
N ALA A 331 -12.09 -6.61 16.66
CA ALA A 331 -12.37 -6.33 15.25
C ALA A 331 -11.34 -6.91 14.26
N ALA A 332 -11.83 -7.41 13.13
CA ALA A 332 -11.02 -7.93 12.03
C ALA A 332 -10.48 -6.78 11.16
N VAL A 333 -9.27 -6.92 10.61
CA VAL A 333 -8.49 -5.86 9.95
C VAL A 333 -7.74 -6.30 8.68
N ALA A 334 -7.91 -7.53 8.19
CA ALA A 334 -7.14 -8.08 7.08
C ALA A 334 -7.26 -7.25 5.80
N ALA A 335 -8.45 -6.71 5.52
CA ALA A 335 -8.71 -5.89 4.35
C ALA A 335 -8.58 -4.37 4.61
N ARG A 336 -7.96 -3.95 5.74
CA ARG A 336 -7.69 -2.54 6.09
C ARG A 336 -7.11 -1.69 4.96
N THR A 337 -6.42 -2.31 4.02
CA THR A 337 -5.77 -1.66 2.88
C THR A 337 -6.75 -0.83 2.07
N ASN A 338 -8.01 -1.27 1.91
CA ASN A 338 -8.99 -0.44 1.19
C ASN A 338 -9.40 0.78 2.02
N THR A 339 -9.55 0.64 3.35
CA THR A 339 -9.83 1.78 4.24
C THR A 339 -8.69 2.80 4.24
N SER A 340 -7.44 2.34 4.35
CA SER A 340 -6.30 3.25 4.36
C SER A 340 -6.14 4.00 3.02
N GLN A 341 -6.49 3.36 1.91
CA GLN A 341 -6.57 4.02 0.60
C GLN A 341 -7.64 5.12 0.61
N LYS A 342 -8.82 4.91 1.21
CA LYS A 342 -9.86 5.96 1.35
C LYS A 342 -9.42 7.13 2.22
N ILE A 343 -8.62 6.89 3.26
CA ILE A 343 -8.03 7.97 4.06
C ILE A 343 -7.16 8.87 3.17
N VAL A 344 -6.35 8.29 2.29
CA VAL A 344 -5.51 9.07 1.35
C VAL A 344 -6.37 9.82 0.34
N GLU A 345 -7.37 9.18 -0.25
CA GLU A 345 -8.29 9.82 -1.21
C GLU A 345 -9.06 11.00 -0.58
N ALA A 346 -9.53 10.83 0.66
CA ALA A 346 -10.15 11.89 1.46
C ALA A 346 -9.16 13.03 1.77
N MET A 347 -7.91 12.72 2.11
CA MET A 347 -6.85 13.73 2.30
C MET A 347 -6.57 14.51 1.00
N MET A 348 -6.52 13.84 -0.15
CA MET A 348 -6.32 14.50 -1.45
C MET A 348 -7.48 15.45 -1.77
N LYS A 349 -8.72 15.06 -1.48
CA LYS A 349 -9.89 15.95 -1.57
C LYS A 349 -9.81 17.13 -0.60
N ALA A 350 -9.38 16.92 0.64
CA ALA A 350 -9.23 18.02 1.60
C ALA A 350 -8.18 19.04 1.12
N PHE A 351 -7.05 18.56 0.60
CA PHE A 351 -5.99 19.42 0.08
C PHE A 351 -6.35 20.09 -1.25
N SER A 352 -7.22 19.51 -2.07
CA SER A 352 -7.62 20.11 -3.35
C SER A 352 -8.31 21.46 -3.19
N ALA A 353 -8.95 21.70 -2.03
CA ALA A 353 -9.56 22.98 -1.70
C ALA A 353 -8.55 24.14 -1.50
N VAL A 354 -7.27 23.84 -1.27
CA VAL A 354 -6.24 24.86 -0.94
C VAL A 354 -4.99 24.81 -1.79
N VAL A 355 -4.59 23.63 -2.27
CA VAL A 355 -3.43 23.45 -3.15
C VAL A 355 -3.79 22.52 -4.32
N PRO A 356 -4.80 22.89 -5.15
CA PRO A 356 -5.27 22.05 -6.26
C PRO A 356 -4.13 21.65 -7.22
N ASP A 357 -3.17 22.55 -7.44
CA ASP A 357 -2.01 22.32 -8.31
C ASP A 357 -0.95 21.36 -7.75
N ARG A 358 -1.16 20.80 -6.55
CA ARG A 358 -0.26 19.83 -5.90
C ARG A 358 -0.89 18.48 -5.61
N VAL A 359 -2.19 18.32 -5.88
CA VAL A 359 -2.93 17.08 -5.61
C VAL A 359 -3.37 16.42 -6.90
N MET A 360 -3.66 15.13 -6.81
CA MET A 360 -4.17 14.35 -7.93
C MET A 360 -5.68 14.12 -7.81
N ALA A 361 -6.32 13.82 -8.93
CA ALA A 361 -7.67 13.24 -8.94
C ALA A 361 -7.68 11.84 -8.30
N GLY A 362 -8.87 11.27 -8.14
CA GLY A 362 -9.04 9.97 -7.50
C GLY A 362 -8.32 8.86 -8.26
N SER A 363 -7.55 8.04 -7.54
CA SER A 363 -6.93 6.84 -8.12
C SER A 363 -7.86 5.64 -7.95
N HIS A 364 -7.45 4.49 -8.47
CA HIS A 364 -8.14 3.23 -8.23
C HIS A 364 -8.38 2.97 -6.72
N GLY A 365 -7.57 3.56 -5.83
CA GLY A 365 -7.93 3.86 -4.44
C GLY A 365 -8.35 2.64 -3.62
N GLN A 366 -7.71 1.50 -3.86
CA GLN A 366 -7.94 0.23 -3.18
C GLN A 366 -6.71 -0.68 -3.33
N ILE A 367 -6.72 -1.88 -2.76
CA ILE A 367 -5.79 -2.96 -3.12
C ILE A 367 -6.64 -4.19 -3.39
N SER A 368 -6.74 -4.58 -4.67
CA SER A 368 -7.53 -5.74 -5.09
C SER A 368 -6.68 -7.00 -5.01
N THR A 369 -7.18 -7.99 -4.27
CA THR A 369 -6.44 -9.21 -3.99
C THR A 369 -7.32 -10.44 -4.19
N MET A 370 -6.77 -11.45 -4.85
CA MET A 370 -7.35 -12.80 -4.95
C MET A 370 -6.35 -13.82 -4.45
N ALA A 371 -6.78 -14.75 -3.60
CA ALA A 371 -6.02 -15.95 -3.30
C ALA A 371 -6.72 -17.21 -3.81
N PHE A 372 -5.93 -18.07 -4.45
CA PHE A 372 -6.30 -19.39 -4.92
C PHE A 372 -5.61 -20.42 -4.05
N SER A 373 -6.35 -21.41 -3.56
CA SER A 373 -5.79 -22.48 -2.75
C SER A 373 -6.41 -23.82 -3.10
N GLY A 374 -5.56 -24.83 -3.21
CA GLY A 374 -5.94 -26.19 -3.57
C GLY A 374 -4.77 -27.14 -3.36
N PHE A 375 -4.84 -28.31 -3.97
CA PHE A 375 -3.72 -29.26 -3.98
C PHE A 375 -3.09 -29.30 -5.36
N HIS A 376 -1.77 -29.11 -5.41
CA HIS A 376 -1.06 -29.11 -6.67
C HIS A 376 -1.04 -30.54 -7.27
N PRO A 377 -1.50 -30.75 -8.51
CA PRO A 377 -1.77 -32.09 -9.04
C PRO A 377 -0.53 -32.96 -9.21
N ARG A 378 0.64 -32.34 -9.45
CA ARG A 378 1.90 -33.09 -9.63
C ARG A 378 2.60 -33.45 -8.33
N THR A 379 2.38 -32.71 -7.25
CA THR A 379 3.13 -32.86 -5.99
C THR A 379 2.28 -33.33 -4.82
N GLY A 380 0.95 -33.26 -4.94
CA GLY A 380 0.00 -33.53 -3.86
C GLY A 380 0.07 -32.52 -2.71
N LYS A 381 0.93 -31.50 -2.76
CA LYS A 381 1.09 -30.51 -1.70
C LYS A 381 0.02 -29.42 -1.82
N ARG A 382 -0.39 -28.87 -0.66
CA ARG A 382 -1.20 -27.64 -0.60
C ARG A 382 -0.45 -26.48 -1.27
N PHE A 383 -1.16 -25.67 -2.03
CA PHE A 383 -0.64 -24.37 -2.49
C PHE A 383 -1.56 -23.24 -2.03
N VAL A 384 -0.97 -22.06 -1.89
CA VAL A 384 -1.68 -20.78 -1.77
C VAL A 384 -1.00 -19.83 -2.75
N TYR A 385 -1.76 -19.33 -3.71
CA TYR A 385 -1.33 -18.33 -4.69
C TYR A 385 -2.12 -17.06 -4.46
N THR A 386 -1.45 -15.98 -4.05
CA THR A 386 -2.08 -14.66 -3.96
C THR A 386 -1.65 -13.81 -5.14
N ASP A 387 -2.63 -13.25 -5.84
CA ASP A 387 -2.43 -12.28 -6.92
C ASP A 387 -3.00 -10.93 -6.48
N ILE A 388 -2.13 -9.91 -6.51
CA ILE A 388 -2.42 -8.52 -6.10
C ILE A 388 -2.21 -7.65 -7.34
N GLN A 389 -3.16 -6.76 -7.62
CA GLN A 389 -3.06 -5.87 -8.78
C GLN A 389 -3.45 -4.43 -8.45
N GLY A 390 -2.72 -3.50 -9.07
CA GLY A 390 -2.99 -2.06 -9.05
C GLY A 390 -3.76 -1.58 -10.27
N GLY A 391 -4.65 -0.62 -10.08
CA GLY A 391 -5.51 -0.05 -11.14
C GLY A 391 -4.93 1.20 -11.81
N GLY A 392 -5.80 2.14 -12.20
CA GLY A 392 -5.36 3.44 -12.68
C GLY A 392 -4.87 4.38 -11.56
N ALA A 393 -3.87 5.20 -11.83
CA ALA A 393 -3.54 6.35 -10.99
C ALA A 393 -4.32 7.60 -11.44
N GLY A 394 -4.73 8.44 -10.51
CA GLY A 394 -5.41 9.70 -10.79
C GLY A 394 -4.59 10.66 -11.66
N ALA A 395 -5.28 11.42 -12.50
CA ALA A 395 -4.65 12.49 -13.27
C ALA A 395 -4.09 13.59 -12.34
N ARG A 396 -3.05 14.28 -12.82
CA ARG A 396 -2.32 15.30 -12.06
C ARG A 396 -2.39 16.65 -12.76
N PRO A 397 -2.18 17.76 -12.02
CA PRO A 397 -1.93 19.06 -12.59
C PRO A 397 -0.76 18.99 -13.57
N GLY A 398 -1.06 19.07 -14.86
CA GLY A 398 -0.06 19.05 -15.93
C GLY A 398 0.31 17.68 -16.50
N LYS A 399 -0.27 16.56 -16.02
CA LYS A 399 0.07 15.21 -16.51
C LYS A 399 -1.07 14.20 -16.36
N ASP A 400 -1.21 13.31 -17.35
CA ASP A 400 -2.11 12.16 -17.26
C ASP A 400 -1.76 11.24 -16.08
N GLY A 401 -2.76 10.49 -15.62
CA GLY A 401 -2.58 9.37 -14.72
C GLY A 401 -1.78 8.25 -15.36
N ARG A 402 -1.06 7.47 -14.54
CA ARG A 402 -0.38 6.26 -15.01
C ARG A 402 -1.39 5.11 -15.12
N ASP A 403 -1.34 4.38 -16.22
CA ASP A 403 -2.20 3.23 -16.49
C ASP A 403 -1.66 1.98 -15.77
N GLY A 404 -2.53 1.17 -15.14
CA GLY A 404 -2.18 -0.09 -14.45
C GLY A 404 -1.04 0.02 -13.44
N GLN A 405 -1.05 1.07 -12.62
CA GLN A 405 -0.10 1.31 -11.56
C GLN A 405 -0.77 1.28 -10.19
N ASP A 406 -0.12 0.60 -9.24
CA ASP A 406 -0.41 0.83 -7.83
C ASP A 406 -0.32 2.32 -7.47
N SER A 407 -1.18 2.73 -6.54
CA SER A 407 -1.36 4.11 -6.13
C SER A 407 -1.29 4.21 -4.61
N HIS A 408 -0.81 5.35 -4.16
CA HIS A 408 -0.71 5.74 -2.76
C HIS A 408 0.19 4.83 -1.91
N LEU A 409 -0.42 3.98 -1.08
CA LEU A 409 0.27 3.24 -0.02
C LEU A 409 0.85 1.91 -0.50
N ALA A 410 0.42 1.45 -1.68
CA ALA A 410 0.96 0.27 -2.34
C ALA A 410 2.14 0.65 -3.24
N ARG A 411 3.14 -0.22 -3.28
CA ARG A 411 4.26 -0.14 -4.23
C ARG A 411 4.63 -1.54 -4.69
N PHE A 412 3.62 -2.34 -5.02
CA PHE A 412 3.82 -3.72 -5.35
C PHE A 412 4.20 -3.86 -6.81
N MET A 413 4.98 -4.90 -7.08
CA MET A 413 5.21 -5.40 -8.41
C MET A 413 4.12 -6.42 -8.74
N ASN A 414 3.80 -6.58 -10.02
CA ASN A 414 2.90 -7.64 -10.46
C ASN A 414 3.63 -9.00 -10.46
N THR A 415 2.93 -10.09 -10.15
CA THR A 415 3.48 -11.43 -10.35
C THR A 415 3.64 -11.70 -11.85
N PRO A 416 4.86 -12.03 -12.34
CA PRO A 416 5.07 -12.41 -13.74
C PRO A 416 4.19 -13.60 -14.14
N ILE A 417 3.69 -13.60 -15.38
CA ILE A 417 2.81 -14.66 -15.89
C ILE A 417 3.48 -16.02 -15.78
N GLU A 418 4.71 -16.13 -16.30
CA GLU A 418 5.48 -17.37 -16.31
C GLU A 418 5.75 -17.89 -14.89
N ALA A 419 6.02 -16.99 -13.93
CA ALA A 419 6.23 -17.38 -12.54
C ALA A 419 4.96 -17.98 -11.91
N ALA A 420 3.80 -17.37 -12.18
CA ALA A 420 2.52 -17.87 -11.69
C ALA A 420 2.16 -19.25 -12.30
N GLU A 421 2.26 -19.39 -13.62
CA GLU A 421 1.91 -20.63 -14.32
C GLU A 421 2.91 -21.78 -14.06
N LEU A 422 4.16 -21.46 -13.73
CA LEU A 422 5.17 -22.45 -13.38
C LEU A 422 4.92 -23.07 -11.99
N GLU A 423 4.47 -22.26 -11.03
CA GLU A 423 4.34 -22.68 -9.62
C GLU A 423 2.95 -23.16 -9.23
N TYR A 424 1.91 -22.68 -9.91
CA TYR A 424 0.54 -22.87 -9.48
C TYR A 424 -0.33 -23.43 -10.63
N PRO A 425 -1.37 -24.23 -10.32
CA PRO A 425 -2.24 -24.82 -11.33
C PRO A 425 -3.28 -23.81 -11.84
N VAL A 426 -2.79 -22.70 -12.38
CA VAL A 426 -3.58 -21.62 -12.97
C VAL A 426 -2.97 -21.24 -14.33
N ARG A 427 -3.77 -20.61 -15.18
CA ARG A 427 -3.31 -20.01 -16.44
C ARG A 427 -3.83 -18.59 -16.56
N ILE A 428 -2.98 -17.65 -16.96
CA ILE A 428 -3.37 -16.25 -17.16
C ILE A 428 -3.73 -16.09 -18.63
N GLU A 429 -5.03 -15.90 -18.89
CA GLU A 429 -5.55 -15.82 -20.27
C GLU A 429 -5.48 -14.42 -20.85
N ARG A 430 -5.61 -13.40 -19.99
CA ARG A 430 -5.57 -11.99 -20.38
C ARG A 430 -4.88 -11.17 -19.32
N TYR A 431 -4.07 -10.22 -19.78
CA TYR A 431 -3.50 -9.17 -18.96
C TYR A 431 -3.37 -7.90 -19.83
N GLU A 432 -4.35 -7.00 -19.72
CA GLU A 432 -4.52 -5.89 -20.66
C GLU A 432 -5.16 -4.66 -20.00
N PHE A 433 -4.91 -3.47 -20.57
CA PHE A 433 -5.67 -2.28 -20.20
C PHE A 433 -7.08 -2.34 -20.81
N ILE A 434 -8.06 -1.79 -20.10
CA ILE A 434 -9.43 -1.68 -20.60
C ILE A 434 -9.59 -0.27 -21.19
N PRO A 435 -9.88 -0.12 -22.49
CA PRO A 435 -10.11 1.19 -23.11
C PRO A 435 -11.26 1.96 -22.45
N ASP A 436 -11.25 3.29 -22.53
CA ASP A 436 -12.32 4.18 -22.07
C ASP A 436 -12.63 4.15 -20.56
N THR A 437 -11.73 3.60 -19.75
CA THR A 437 -11.96 3.42 -18.31
C THR A 437 -11.40 4.53 -17.44
N GLY A 438 -10.39 5.26 -17.95
CA GLY A 438 -9.84 6.44 -17.30
C GLY A 438 -10.74 7.65 -17.51
N GLY A 439 -11.06 8.35 -16.42
CA GLY A 439 -11.89 9.53 -16.42
C GLY A 439 -11.34 10.61 -17.36
N ALA A 440 -12.22 11.13 -18.20
CA ALA A 440 -11.84 12.17 -19.16
C ALA A 440 -11.52 13.47 -18.43
N GLY A 441 -10.48 14.16 -18.88
CA GLY A 441 -10.11 15.49 -18.39
C GLY A 441 -9.10 16.13 -19.33
N ARG A 442 -8.73 17.38 -19.07
CA ARG A 442 -7.56 17.98 -19.76
C ARG A 442 -6.36 17.04 -19.66
N TRP A 443 -6.21 16.43 -18.48
CA TRP A 443 -5.37 15.28 -18.21
C TRP A 443 -6.26 14.07 -17.89
N ARG A 444 -6.03 12.94 -18.57
CA ARG A 444 -6.83 11.72 -18.46
C ARG A 444 -6.41 10.92 -17.22
N GLY A 445 -7.37 10.34 -16.51
CA GLY A 445 -7.09 9.36 -15.46
C GLY A 445 -6.50 8.06 -16.01
N GLY A 446 -5.69 7.35 -15.22
CA GLY A 446 -5.16 6.04 -15.62
C GLY A 446 -6.26 5.03 -15.96
N LEU A 447 -6.01 4.18 -16.96
CA LEU A 447 -6.91 3.11 -17.34
C LEU A 447 -6.99 2.01 -16.27
N ALA A 448 -8.14 1.35 -16.24
CA ALA A 448 -8.35 0.07 -15.58
C ALA A 448 -7.49 -1.02 -16.22
N LEU A 449 -7.16 -2.03 -15.41
CA LEU A 449 -6.44 -3.23 -15.80
C LEU A 449 -7.37 -4.44 -15.66
N ARG A 450 -7.30 -5.35 -16.63
CA ARG A 450 -7.97 -6.65 -16.60
C ARG A 450 -6.96 -7.76 -16.44
N ARG A 451 -7.23 -8.69 -15.53
CA ARG A 451 -6.47 -9.93 -15.39
C ARG A 451 -7.43 -11.12 -15.28
N ASP A 452 -7.35 -12.02 -16.25
CA ASP A 452 -8.20 -13.22 -16.31
C ASP A 452 -7.36 -14.45 -15.96
N ILE A 453 -7.79 -15.18 -14.94
CA ILE A 453 -7.07 -16.34 -14.41
C ILE A 453 -7.98 -17.57 -14.49
N ARG A 454 -7.59 -18.54 -15.31
CA ARG A 454 -8.22 -19.86 -15.44
C ARG A 454 -7.68 -20.80 -14.36
N CYS A 455 -8.56 -21.50 -13.66
CA CYS A 455 -8.20 -22.61 -12.79
C CYS A 455 -8.01 -23.90 -13.59
N LEU A 456 -6.89 -24.60 -13.38
CA LEU A 456 -6.56 -25.83 -14.12
C LEU A 456 -6.88 -27.12 -13.35
N ILE A 457 -7.52 -27.00 -12.19
CA ILE A 457 -7.93 -28.13 -11.35
C ILE A 457 -9.26 -27.83 -10.67
N ASP A 458 -9.92 -28.88 -10.19
CA ASP A 458 -11.15 -28.78 -9.41
C ASP A 458 -10.93 -28.39 -7.94
N ARG A 459 -12.01 -27.90 -7.32
CA ARG A 459 -12.10 -27.63 -5.87
C ARG A 459 -11.06 -26.62 -5.38
N VAL A 460 -10.82 -25.58 -6.17
CA VAL A 460 -9.95 -24.46 -5.77
C VAL A 460 -10.75 -23.48 -4.93
N THR A 461 -10.28 -23.17 -3.73
CA THR A 461 -10.84 -22.05 -2.96
C THR A 461 -10.35 -20.74 -3.56
N LEU A 462 -11.27 -19.89 -3.97
CA LEU A 462 -11.01 -18.48 -4.26
C LEU A 462 -11.42 -17.66 -3.05
N ALA A 463 -10.48 -16.91 -2.47
CA ALA A 463 -10.77 -15.87 -1.49
C ALA A 463 -10.41 -14.51 -2.12
N ARG A 464 -11.23 -13.49 -1.89
CA ARG A 464 -10.97 -12.15 -2.46
C ARG A 464 -11.46 -11.03 -1.56
N TYR A 465 -10.80 -9.89 -1.70
CA TYR A 465 -11.36 -8.59 -1.35
C TYR A 465 -10.95 -7.53 -2.38
N GLY A 466 -11.78 -6.51 -2.48
CA GLY A 466 -11.59 -5.30 -3.26
C GLY A 466 -12.67 -4.28 -2.90
N ASP A 467 -12.70 -3.18 -3.63
CA ASP A 467 -13.58 -2.03 -3.41
C ASP A 467 -13.85 -1.27 -4.74
N ARG A 468 -14.37 -0.03 -4.70
CA ARG A 468 -14.69 0.80 -5.88
C ARG A 468 -15.55 0.11 -6.94
N GLN A 469 -16.46 -0.77 -6.52
CA GLN A 469 -17.45 -1.37 -7.42
C GLN A 469 -18.75 -0.58 -7.45
N GLU A 470 -19.00 0.26 -6.44
CA GLU A 470 -20.18 1.12 -6.35
C GLU A 470 -19.78 2.61 -6.40
N PHE A 471 -18.74 3.02 -5.67
CA PHE A 471 -18.23 4.39 -5.70
C PHE A 471 -17.01 4.53 -6.61
N PRO A 472 -17.12 5.13 -7.81
CA PRO A 472 -15.98 5.26 -8.72
C PRO A 472 -14.92 6.24 -8.19
N PRO A 473 -13.67 6.16 -8.71
CA PRO A 473 -12.65 7.19 -8.47
C PRO A 473 -13.09 8.57 -9.00
N PHE A 474 -13.04 9.57 -8.14
CA PHE A 474 -13.51 10.93 -8.44
C PHE A 474 -12.61 11.67 -9.43
N GLY A 475 -13.20 12.49 -10.30
CA GLY A 475 -12.47 13.50 -11.09
C GLY A 475 -12.19 14.77 -10.27
N LEU A 476 -11.26 15.61 -10.74
CA LEU A 476 -10.90 16.85 -10.06
C LEU A 476 -10.83 18.04 -11.02
N SER A 477 -11.22 19.22 -10.53
CA SER A 477 -11.16 20.49 -11.26
C SER A 477 -11.81 20.44 -12.65
N GLY A 478 -13.00 19.84 -12.75
CA GLY A 478 -13.74 19.67 -14.01
C GLY A 478 -13.45 18.36 -14.77
N GLY A 479 -12.50 17.55 -14.28
CA GLY A 479 -12.30 16.18 -14.76
C GLY A 479 -13.44 15.25 -14.35
N ARG A 480 -13.67 14.22 -15.16
CA ARG A 480 -14.70 13.20 -14.93
C ARG A 480 -14.19 12.03 -14.10
N GLU A 481 -15.11 11.28 -13.52
CA GLU A 481 -14.84 10.07 -12.77
C GLU A 481 -14.27 8.95 -13.66
N GLY A 482 -13.50 8.05 -13.06
CA GLY A 482 -13.12 6.78 -13.69
C GLY A 482 -14.26 5.76 -13.61
N VAL A 483 -14.11 4.62 -14.28
CA VAL A 483 -15.10 3.54 -14.17
C VAL A 483 -14.91 2.69 -12.91
N PRO A 484 -15.98 2.08 -12.36
CA PRO A 484 -15.88 1.15 -11.25
C PRO A 484 -15.19 -0.17 -11.64
N GLY A 485 -14.61 -0.82 -10.64
CA GLY A 485 -14.04 -2.15 -10.74
C GLY A 485 -15.11 -3.24 -10.64
N ARG A 486 -14.74 -4.48 -10.96
CA ARG A 486 -15.64 -5.65 -10.90
C ARG A 486 -14.85 -6.96 -10.92
N PHE A 487 -15.36 -7.94 -10.18
CA PHE A 487 -14.96 -9.34 -10.33
C PHE A 487 -16.04 -10.08 -11.11
N ILE A 488 -15.64 -10.84 -12.12
CA ILE A 488 -16.55 -11.64 -12.94
C ILE A 488 -16.03 -13.07 -12.98
N LEU A 489 -16.90 -14.04 -12.71
CA LEU A 489 -16.63 -15.45 -12.99
C LEU A 489 -17.13 -15.79 -14.39
N ASN A 490 -16.35 -16.57 -15.12
CA ASN A 490 -16.67 -17.12 -16.44
C ASN A 490 -17.08 -16.04 -17.46
N PRO A 491 -16.27 -14.98 -17.66
CA PRO A 491 -16.60 -13.90 -18.56
C PRO A 491 -16.85 -14.41 -20.00
N GLY A 492 -17.97 -14.02 -20.59
CA GLY A 492 -18.39 -14.39 -21.95
C GLY A 492 -18.94 -15.81 -22.10
N ARG A 493 -19.14 -16.55 -21.00
CA ARG A 493 -19.79 -17.87 -21.00
C ARG A 493 -21.26 -17.75 -20.61
N GLU A 494 -22.06 -18.79 -20.87
CA GLU A 494 -23.47 -18.83 -20.47
C GLU A 494 -23.67 -18.71 -18.96
N ASP A 495 -22.69 -19.17 -18.17
CA ASP A 495 -22.67 -19.13 -16.72
C ASP A 495 -21.90 -17.92 -16.15
N GLU A 496 -21.74 -16.84 -16.93
CA GLU A 496 -21.12 -15.60 -16.45
C GLU A 496 -21.86 -15.06 -15.22
N ARG A 497 -21.12 -14.77 -14.15
CA ARG A 497 -21.68 -14.10 -12.96
C ARG A 497 -20.78 -13.01 -12.41
N ARG A 498 -21.38 -11.87 -12.05
CA ARG A 498 -20.69 -10.84 -11.26
C ARG A 498 -20.52 -11.34 -9.83
N LEU A 499 -19.29 -11.27 -9.33
CA LEU A 499 -18.93 -11.64 -7.98
C LEU A 499 -18.91 -10.40 -7.07
N LYS A 500 -19.36 -10.55 -5.82
CA LYS A 500 -19.19 -9.50 -4.80
C LYS A 500 -17.71 -9.13 -4.64
N ALA A 501 -17.42 -7.87 -4.30
CA ALA A 501 -16.04 -7.37 -4.12
C ALA A 501 -15.25 -8.14 -3.04
N LYS A 502 -15.95 -8.63 -2.01
CA LYS A 502 -15.37 -9.28 -0.84
C LYS A 502 -16.10 -10.61 -0.64
N GLY A 503 -15.37 -11.73 -0.53
CA GLY A 503 -16.00 -13.05 -0.32
C GLY A 503 -15.11 -14.24 -0.66
N MET A 504 -15.73 -15.42 -0.68
CA MET A 504 -15.08 -16.69 -1.01
C MET A 504 -15.97 -17.53 -1.95
N GLU A 505 -15.35 -18.30 -2.85
CA GLU A 505 -16.01 -19.24 -3.74
C GLU A 505 -15.21 -20.55 -3.78
N THR A 506 -15.85 -21.62 -4.23
CA THR A 506 -15.14 -22.81 -4.72
C THR A 506 -15.24 -22.83 -6.23
N LEU A 507 -14.09 -22.86 -6.90
CA LEU A 507 -13.96 -22.90 -8.35
C LEU A 507 -13.79 -24.35 -8.81
N ALA A 508 -14.41 -24.65 -9.96
CA ALA A 508 -14.20 -25.87 -10.71
C ALA A 508 -13.00 -25.72 -11.66
N GLN A 509 -12.56 -26.84 -12.23
CA GLN A 509 -11.63 -26.81 -13.35
C GLN A 509 -12.25 -26.00 -14.52
N GLU A 510 -11.40 -25.26 -15.25
CA GLU A 510 -11.78 -24.39 -16.37
C GLU A 510 -12.59 -23.14 -16.02
N ASP A 511 -12.93 -22.93 -14.74
CA ASP A 511 -13.45 -21.64 -14.30
C ASP A 511 -12.42 -20.53 -14.52
N VAL A 512 -12.89 -19.38 -15.00
CA VAL A 512 -12.06 -18.18 -15.25
C VAL A 512 -12.54 -17.05 -14.38
N VAL A 513 -11.67 -16.52 -13.53
CA VAL A 513 -11.94 -15.33 -12.72
C VAL A 513 -11.30 -14.12 -13.39
N SER A 514 -12.12 -13.14 -13.75
CA SER A 514 -11.70 -11.85 -14.30
C SER A 514 -11.70 -10.80 -13.20
N MET A 515 -10.50 -10.36 -12.81
CA MET A 515 -10.30 -9.16 -12.00
C MET A 515 -10.22 -7.96 -12.94
N ARG A 516 -11.21 -7.08 -12.89
CA ARG A 516 -11.22 -5.81 -13.62
C ARG A 516 -11.14 -4.68 -12.60
N LEU A 517 -9.98 -4.05 -12.52
CA LEU A 517 -9.72 -2.97 -11.57
C LEU A 517 -10.48 -1.71 -11.98
N PRO A 518 -10.75 -0.76 -11.07
CA PRO A 518 -11.33 0.51 -11.47
C PRO A 518 -10.32 1.33 -12.28
N GLY A 519 -10.83 2.25 -13.08
CA GLY A 519 -10.01 3.29 -13.70
C GLY A 519 -9.54 4.30 -12.68
N ALA A 520 -9.30 5.53 -13.11
CA ALA A 520 -9.00 6.65 -12.22
C ALA A 520 -9.64 7.93 -12.77
N GLY A 521 -9.81 8.94 -11.92
CA GLY A 521 -10.41 10.21 -12.31
C GLY A 521 -9.50 11.09 -13.18
N GLY A 522 -10.13 11.87 -14.05
CA GLY A 522 -9.49 12.90 -14.86
C GLY A 522 -9.24 14.19 -14.07
N TYR A 523 -8.40 15.07 -14.62
CA TYR A 523 -8.10 16.38 -14.05
C TYR A 523 -8.30 17.47 -15.11
N GLY A 524 -9.03 18.52 -14.78
CA GLY A 524 -9.33 19.60 -15.72
C GLY A 524 -10.44 19.23 -16.70
N THR A 525 -11.02 20.24 -17.36
CA THR A 525 -12.13 20.07 -18.29
C THR A 525 -11.72 19.25 -19.53
N PRO A 526 -12.45 18.18 -19.91
CA PRO A 526 -12.08 17.27 -21.01
C PRO A 526 -11.79 17.94 -22.36
N TRP A 527 -12.62 18.88 -22.79
CA TRP A 527 -12.44 19.53 -24.10
C TRP A 527 -11.33 20.59 -24.13
N GLU A 528 -10.65 20.84 -23.00
CA GLU A 528 -9.39 21.60 -22.97
C GLU A 528 -8.16 20.74 -23.25
N ARG A 529 -8.32 19.41 -23.32
CA ARG A 529 -7.24 18.50 -23.72
C ARG A 529 -6.79 18.81 -25.14
N ASP A 530 -5.49 18.77 -25.35
CA ASP A 530 -4.89 18.85 -26.68
C ASP A 530 -5.46 17.75 -27.59
N PRO A 531 -6.11 18.09 -28.72
CA PRO A 531 -6.65 17.11 -29.66
C PRO A 531 -5.63 16.09 -30.17
N GLU A 532 -4.36 16.47 -30.29
CA GLU A 532 -3.30 15.55 -30.72
C GLU A 532 -3.02 14.46 -29.67
N LEU A 533 -3.11 14.81 -28.39
CA LEU A 533 -3.01 13.82 -27.31
C LEU A 533 -4.20 12.86 -27.32
N VAL A 534 -5.40 13.34 -27.69
CA VAL A 534 -6.58 12.47 -27.84
C VAL A 534 -6.41 11.53 -29.03
N ALA A 535 -5.95 12.02 -30.18
CA ALA A 535 -5.66 11.17 -31.33
C ALA A 535 -4.57 10.15 -31.02
N LEU A 536 -3.55 10.51 -30.24
CA LEU A 536 -2.54 9.58 -29.74
C LEU A 536 -3.14 8.51 -28.83
N ASP A 537 -4.03 8.88 -27.90
CA ASP A 537 -4.73 7.92 -27.04
C ASP A 537 -5.61 6.96 -27.87
N VAL A 538 -6.25 7.45 -28.95
CA VAL A 538 -7.02 6.62 -29.89
C VAL A 538 -6.14 5.62 -30.62
N ARG A 539 -5.02 6.07 -31.19
CA ARG A 539 -4.04 5.17 -31.83
C ARG A 539 -3.47 4.14 -30.86
N GLY A 540 -3.31 4.53 -29.59
CA GLY A 540 -2.84 3.65 -28.52
C GLY A 540 -3.90 2.69 -27.98
N GLY A 541 -5.13 2.72 -28.51
CA GLY A 541 -6.25 1.90 -28.04
C GLY A 541 -6.71 2.24 -26.62
N LYS A 542 -6.34 3.41 -26.09
CA LYS A 542 -6.69 3.85 -24.73
C LYS A 542 -8.06 4.49 -24.67
N VAL A 543 -8.38 5.23 -25.73
CA VAL A 543 -9.64 5.95 -25.93
C VAL A 543 -10.26 5.47 -27.24
N SER A 544 -11.54 5.14 -27.26
CA SER A 544 -12.23 4.80 -28.51
C SER A 544 -12.57 6.06 -29.32
N LEU A 545 -12.85 5.89 -30.61
CA LEU A 545 -13.36 6.96 -31.48
C LEU A 545 -14.63 7.60 -30.92
N GLU A 546 -15.50 6.79 -30.31
CA GLU A 546 -16.74 7.26 -29.68
C GLU A 546 -16.43 8.16 -28.48
N THR A 547 -15.56 7.72 -27.56
CA THR A 547 -15.17 8.50 -26.38
C THR A 547 -14.40 9.76 -26.76
N ALA A 548 -13.53 9.71 -27.78
CA ALA A 548 -12.84 10.87 -28.33
C ALA A 548 -13.83 11.97 -28.75
N ARG A 549 -14.89 11.59 -29.47
CA ARG A 549 -15.93 12.50 -29.91
C ARG A 549 -16.84 12.97 -28.77
N ARG A 550 -17.30 12.05 -27.92
CA ARG A 550 -18.27 12.31 -26.84
C ARG A 550 -17.70 13.17 -25.73
N ASP A 551 -16.51 12.83 -25.24
CA ASP A 551 -15.98 13.39 -23.99
C ASP A 551 -14.99 14.52 -24.26
N TYR A 552 -14.08 14.33 -25.22
CA TYR A 552 -13.04 15.30 -25.56
C TYR A 552 -13.44 16.25 -26.69
N ARG A 553 -14.55 15.97 -27.36
CA ARG A 553 -15.03 16.70 -28.54
C ARG A 553 -13.99 16.73 -29.65
N VAL A 554 -13.29 15.61 -29.86
CA VAL A 554 -12.26 15.43 -30.88
C VAL A 554 -12.75 14.42 -31.91
N VAL A 555 -12.58 14.77 -33.19
CA VAL A 555 -12.91 13.89 -34.30
C VAL A 555 -11.62 13.29 -34.83
N VAL A 556 -11.57 11.96 -34.88
CA VAL A 556 -10.45 11.19 -35.43
C VAL A 556 -11.02 10.35 -36.57
N ASP A 557 -10.35 10.37 -37.71
CA ASP A 557 -10.75 9.59 -38.88
C ASP A 557 -10.58 8.09 -38.60
N PRO A 558 -11.62 7.26 -38.79
CA PRO A 558 -11.57 5.84 -38.43
C PRO A 558 -10.63 4.99 -39.29
N ALA A 559 -10.31 5.44 -40.51
CA ALA A 559 -9.46 4.69 -41.44
C ALA A 559 -7.97 4.98 -41.23
N THR A 560 -7.65 6.24 -40.93
CA THR A 560 -6.27 6.73 -40.80
C THR A 560 -5.82 6.88 -39.35
N LEU A 561 -6.78 6.94 -38.41
CA LEU A 561 -6.57 7.28 -36.99
C LEU A 561 -5.85 8.63 -36.79
N GLN A 562 -6.03 9.55 -37.75
CA GLN A 562 -5.51 10.92 -37.68
C GLN A 562 -6.58 11.89 -37.18
N LEU A 563 -6.14 12.95 -36.52
CA LEU A 563 -6.99 14.05 -36.09
C LEU A 563 -7.64 14.73 -37.31
N ASP A 564 -8.94 14.98 -37.25
CA ASP A 564 -9.62 15.93 -38.13
C ASP A 564 -9.72 17.29 -37.39
N PRO A 565 -8.83 18.24 -37.68
CA PRO A 565 -8.76 19.50 -36.95
C PRO A 565 -9.99 20.37 -37.19
N GLU A 566 -10.56 20.35 -38.40
CA GLU A 566 -11.72 21.18 -38.74
C GLU A 566 -12.99 20.66 -38.07
N ALA A 567 -13.24 19.35 -38.15
CA ALA A 567 -14.41 18.76 -37.50
C ALA A 567 -14.30 18.86 -35.98
N THR A 568 -13.09 18.75 -35.42
CA THR A 568 -12.83 18.98 -33.99
C THR A 568 -13.14 20.42 -33.59
N ALA A 569 -12.70 21.42 -34.36
CA ALA A 569 -13.00 22.82 -34.09
C ALA A 569 -14.51 23.08 -34.07
N ARG A 570 -15.24 22.62 -35.11
CA ARG A 570 -16.71 22.73 -35.18
C ARG A 570 -17.41 22.05 -34.01
N LEU A 571 -16.93 20.89 -33.57
CA LEU A 571 -17.51 20.14 -32.45
C LEU A 571 -17.27 20.83 -31.09
N ARG A 572 -16.17 21.56 -30.94
CA ARG A 572 -15.87 22.35 -29.73
C ARG A 572 -16.59 23.70 -29.72
N GLU A 573 -16.84 24.33 -30.87
CA GLU A 573 -17.60 25.59 -30.97
C GLU A 573 -19.07 25.44 -30.54
N THR A 574 -19.67 24.28 -30.78
CA THR A 574 -21.07 23.97 -30.41
C THR A 574 -21.25 23.57 -28.95
N ALA A 575 -20.21 23.71 -28.11
CA ALA A 575 -20.29 23.43 -26.69
C ALA A 575 -21.11 24.49 -25.94
N PRO A 576 -22.09 24.10 -25.11
CA PRO A 576 -22.60 25.01 -24.10
C PRO A 576 -21.42 25.47 -23.24
N ARG A 577 -21.27 26.78 -23.06
CA ARG A 577 -20.41 27.34 -22.01
C ARG A 577 -21.09 27.05 -20.67
N GLU A 578 -20.97 25.84 -20.15
CA GLU A 578 -21.44 25.55 -18.79
C GLU A 578 -20.62 26.39 -17.81
N ALA A 579 -21.33 27.15 -16.99
CA ALA A 579 -20.77 28.08 -16.03
C ALA A 579 -19.95 27.32 -14.99
N ALA A 580 -18.69 27.72 -14.81
CA ALA A 580 -17.90 27.33 -13.64
C ALA A 580 -18.62 27.86 -12.39
N GLY A 581 -19.25 26.97 -11.63
CA GLY A 581 -19.85 27.21 -10.33
C GLY A 581 -19.04 26.52 -9.24
#